data_AF-A0A7V6GNN6-F1
#
_entry.id   AF-A0A7V6GNN6-F1
#
_cell.length_a   1.000
_cell.length_b   1.000
_cell.length_c   1.000
_cell.angle_alpha   90.00
_cell.angle_beta   90.00
_cell.angle_gamma   90.00
#
_symmetry.space_group_name_H-M   'P 1'
#
loop_
_entity.id
_entity.type
_entity.pdbx_description
1 polymer ?
#
loop_
_entity_poly.entity_id
_entity_poly.type
_entity_poly.pdbx_seq_one_letter_code
_entity_poly.pdbx_strand_id
1 'polypeptide(L)'
;RILPDKIGTTNAIDAFPSHLEKNPGSPWVGEKDLFEWVKIVAKEKAANGEKYFLYPITIHPHTPYLYDPYIDEPTITREDIRLNEVTITYINYLRFYNDVFKMIIDLANELENTIFVIYGDHGTGFSLNDMKKLLNRPDLLSVESWEKLYQVPALIYAPNDNNSVNGMKSGLLTGKQPLVRSQVDLYRTVLELLGKNEQHFYYGVNGLSDERTFALQTRISLLITDDFTVQLKKYCPTKKFSRDSIVYHNGDGPIDYDMSEMIEKILTFKQINDGIINNNLVIDVNRKKKGQ
;
A
#
# COMPACT_ATOMS: atom_id res chain seq x y z
N ARG A 1 20.17 -27.61 16.51
CA ARG A 1 18.85 -28.12 16.05
C ARG A 1 18.75 -27.73 14.58
N ILE A 2 19.06 -28.68 13.69
CA ILE A 2 19.09 -28.47 12.24
C ILE A 2 17.63 -28.42 11.78
N LEU A 3 17.25 -27.35 11.07
CA LEU A 3 15.90 -27.23 10.50
C LEU A 3 15.77 -28.22 9.32
N PRO A 4 14.60 -28.85 9.13
CA PRO A 4 14.44 -29.86 8.10
C PRO A 4 14.42 -29.22 6.71
N ASP A 5 15.41 -29.59 5.90
CA ASP A 5 15.33 -29.56 4.43
C ASP A 5 14.22 -30.51 3.99
N LYS A 6 12.98 -30.00 3.82
CA LYS A 6 11.91 -30.55 2.96
C LYS A 6 10.57 -29.85 3.23
N ILE A 7 10.47 -28.60 2.78
CA ILE A 7 9.24 -28.10 2.16
C ILE A 7 9.73 -27.38 0.90
N GLY A 8 9.23 -27.78 -0.26
CA GLY A 8 9.57 -27.25 -1.58
C GLY A 8 9.08 -25.82 -1.79
N THR A 9 9.55 -24.90 -0.96
CA THR A 9 9.49 -23.47 -1.16
C THR A 9 10.92 -22.98 -1.01
N THR A 10 11.70 -23.08 -2.08
CA THR A 10 12.69 -22.05 -2.33
C THR A 10 11.90 -20.75 -2.30
N ASN A 11 11.95 -20.01 -1.20
CA ASN A 11 11.73 -18.58 -1.29
C ASN A 11 12.80 -18.16 -2.29
N ALA A 12 12.38 -17.92 -3.54
CA ALA A 12 13.24 -17.40 -4.58
C ALA A 12 13.58 -15.98 -4.17
N ILE A 13 14.51 -15.85 -3.24
CA ILE A 13 15.36 -14.68 -3.16
C ILE A 13 16.31 -14.90 -4.32
N ASP A 14 15.89 -14.52 -5.52
CA ASP A 14 16.84 -14.32 -6.61
C ASP A 14 17.81 -13.27 -6.09
N ALA A 15 18.96 -13.72 -5.59
CA ALA A 15 20.06 -12.83 -5.29
C ALA A 15 20.36 -12.14 -6.62
N PHE A 16 20.07 -10.84 -6.68
CA PHE A 16 20.17 -10.03 -7.89
C PHE A 16 21.46 -10.38 -8.65
N PRO A 17 21.40 -10.56 -9.97
CA PRO A 17 22.59 -10.82 -10.76
C PRO A 17 23.69 -9.80 -10.45
N SER A 18 24.95 -10.24 -10.44
CA SER A 18 26.08 -9.39 -10.08
C SER A 18 26.34 -8.22 -11.06
N HIS A 19 25.62 -8.19 -12.18
CA HIS A 19 25.73 -7.14 -13.20
C HIS A 19 24.72 -5.99 -12.99
N LEU A 20 23.78 -6.08 -12.05
CA LEU A 20 22.90 -4.95 -11.73
C LEU A 20 23.69 -3.85 -11.03
N GLU A 21 23.55 -2.62 -11.51
CA GLU A 21 24.18 -1.45 -10.95
C GLU A 21 23.42 -0.96 -9.70
N LYS A 22 24.19 -0.30 -8.84
CA LYS A 22 23.69 0.35 -7.63
C LYS A 22 23.64 1.84 -7.87
N ASN A 23 22.71 2.53 -7.22
CA ASN A 23 22.79 4.00 -7.18
C ASN A 23 24.11 4.42 -6.51
N PRO A 24 24.78 5.48 -6.98
CA PRO A 24 26.03 5.95 -6.37
C PRO A 24 25.90 6.11 -4.85
N GLY A 25 26.80 5.47 -4.10
CA GLY A 25 26.80 5.49 -2.62
C GLY A 25 25.78 4.58 -1.94
N SER A 26 24.85 3.96 -2.67
CA SER A 26 23.87 3.03 -2.12
C SER A 26 24.39 1.58 -2.08
N PRO A 27 24.14 0.83 -1.00
CA PRO A 27 24.44 -0.60 -0.96
C PRO A 27 23.45 -1.44 -1.77
N TRP A 28 22.31 -0.86 -2.20
CA TRP A 28 21.19 -1.54 -2.84
C TRP A 28 21.18 -1.39 -4.36
N VAL A 29 20.50 -2.31 -5.05
CA VAL A 29 20.26 -2.24 -6.51
C VAL A 29 19.38 -1.04 -6.82
N GLY A 30 19.77 -0.23 -7.81
CA GLY A 30 19.01 0.94 -8.27
C GLY A 30 17.63 0.57 -8.82
N GLU A 31 16.63 1.44 -8.68
CA GLU A 31 15.27 1.19 -9.20
C GLU A 31 15.26 0.90 -10.70
N LYS A 32 16.11 1.59 -11.47
CA LYS A 32 16.26 1.36 -12.91
C LYS A 32 16.61 -0.09 -13.22
N ASP A 33 17.63 -0.62 -12.55
CA ASP A 33 18.11 -1.99 -12.81
C ASP A 33 17.22 -3.05 -12.18
N LEU A 34 16.56 -2.72 -11.07
CA LEU A 34 15.47 -3.54 -10.53
C LEU A 34 14.37 -3.74 -11.57
N PHE A 35 13.90 -2.67 -12.21
CA PHE A 35 12.83 -2.76 -13.21
C PHE A 35 13.31 -3.38 -14.53
N GLU A 36 14.56 -3.15 -14.94
CA GLU A 36 15.15 -3.85 -16.08
C GLU A 36 15.23 -5.36 -15.82
N TRP A 37 15.62 -5.76 -14.62
CA TRP A 37 15.64 -7.17 -14.23
C TRP A 37 14.25 -7.80 -14.24
N VAL A 38 13.25 -7.11 -13.66
CA VAL A 38 11.83 -7.54 -13.72
C VAL A 38 11.39 -7.76 -15.16
N LYS A 39 11.77 -6.85 -16.06
CA LYS A 39 11.45 -6.94 -17.49
C LYS A 39 12.08 -8.16 -18.14
N ILE A 40 13.36 -8.43 -17.89
CA ILE A 40 14.07 -9.58 -18.42
C ILE A 40 13.38 -10.87 -17.97
N VAL A 41 13.15 -11.03 -16.66
CA VAL A 41 12.49 -12.22 -16.10
C VAL A 41 11.08 -12.40 -16.68
N ALA A 42 10.30 -11.33 -16.77
CA ALA A 42 8.95 -11.38 -17.34
C ALA A 42 8.96 -11.83 -18.82
N LYS A 43 9.87 -11.27 -19.63
CA LYS A 43 9.99 -11.63 -21.05
C LYS A 43 10.48 -13.06 -21.25
N GLU A 44 11.43 -13.54 -20.43
CA GLU A 44 11.88 -14.94 -20.46
C GLU A 44 10.74 -15.91 -20.12
N LYS A 45 9.98 -15.62 -19.05
CA LYS A 45 8.81 -16.42 -18.67
C LYS A 45 7.76 -16.43 -19.77
N ALA A 46 7.45 -15.28 -20.36
CA ALA A 46 6.51 -15.17 -21.46
C ALA A 46 6.97 -15.94 -22.71
N ALA A 47 8.25 -15.86 -23.07
CA ALA A 47 8.83 -16.58 -24.22
C ALA A 47 8.73 -18.11 -24.06
N ASN A 48 8.77 -18.60 -22.81
CA ASN A 48 8.58 -20.01 -22.48
C ASN A 48 7.09 -20.41 -22.33
N GLY A 49 6.15 -19.48 -22.54
CA GLY A 49 4.72 -19.73 -22.36
C GLY A 49 4.30 -19.86 -20.89
N GLU A 50 5.13 -19.40 -19.94
CA GLU A 50 4.87 -19.48 -18.51
C GLU A 50 4.08 -18.25 -18.02
N LYS A 51 3.17 -18.49 -17.07
CA LYS A 51 2.56 -17.42 -16.27
C LYS A 51 3.52 -17.03 -15.13
N TYR A 52 3.52 -15.76 -14.75
CA TYR A 52 4.40 -15.26 -13.70
C TYR A 52 3.66 -14.35 -12.72
N PHE A 53 4.24 -14.25 -11.52
CA PHE A 53 3.91 -13.24 -10.52
C PHE A 53 5.23 -12.70 -10.00
N LEU A 54 5.51 -11.43 -10.24
CA LEU A 54 6.73 -10.76 -9.83
C LEU A 54 6.37 -9.68 -8.81
N TYR A 55 7.21 -9.53 -7.78
CA TYR A 55 6.96 -8.63 -6.67
C TYR A 55 8.21 -7.78 -6.37
N PRO A 56 8.57 -6.84 -7.26
CA PRO A 56 9.71 -5.96 -7.03
C PRO A 56 9.42 -4.98 -5.89
N ILE A 57 10.40 -4.77 -5.01
CA ILE A 57 10.33 -3.84 -3.89
C ILE A 57 11.40 -2.77 -4.09
N THR A 58 10.98 -1.53 -4.28
CA THR A 58 11.89 -0.37 -4.33
C THR A 58 12.43 -0.06 -2.94
N ILE A 59 13.65 0.49 -2.84
CA ILE A 59 14.33 0.66 -1.55
C ILE A 59 14.92 2.05 -1.33
N HIS A 60 15.27 2.77 -2.39
CA HIS A 60 15.80 4.12 -2.24
C HIS A 60 14.81 5.15 -1.68
N PRO A 61 13.47 5.05 -1.86
CA PRO A 61 12.52 5.97 -1.20
C PRO A 61 12.38 5.72 0.31
N HIS A 62 13.44 5.25 0.97
CA HIS A 62 13.47 4.99 2.40
C HIS A 62 14.07 6.16 3.16
N THR A 63 13.46 6.51 4.31
CA THR A 63 13.98 7.53 5.22
C THR A 63 15.43 7.21 5.66
N PRO A 64 16.36 8.17 5.74
CA PRO A 64 16.16 9.62 5.59
C PRO A 64 16.41 10.13 4.16
N TYR A 65 16.19 9.31 3.13
CA TYR A 65 16.26 9.68 1.71
C TYR A 65 17.67 10.08 1.26
N LEU A 66 18.69 9.37 1.78
CA LEU A 66 20.11 9.67 1.55
C LEU A 66 20.58 9.50 0.11
N TYR A 67 19.82 8.76 -0.69
CA TYR A 67 20.19 8.38 -2.05
C TYR A 67 19.32 9.10 -3.08
N ASP A 68 18.95 10.35 -2.79
CA ASP A 68 18.31 11.24 -3.75
C ASP A 68 19.31 11.59 -4.87
N PRO A 69 19.06 11.23 -6.13
CA PRO A 69 19.90 11.66 -7.24
C PRO A 69 19.94 13.18 -7.43
N TYR A 70 18.99 13.90 -6.83
CA TYR A 70 18.83 15.35 -6.91
C TYR A 70 19.22 16.07 -5.62
N ILE A 71 19.96 15.42 -4.71
CA ILE A 71 20.27 15.96 -3.38
C ILE A 71 20.96 17.34 -3.41
N ASP A 72 21.82 17.56 -4.42
CA ASP A 72 22.56 18.81 -4.60
C ASP A 72 21.74 19.92 -5.30
N GLU A 73 20.52 19.61 -5.73
CA GLU A 73 19.60 20.51 -6.44
C GLU A 73 18.21 20.58 -5.73
N PRO A 74 18.15 21.03 -4.47
CA PRO A 74 16.88 21.11 -3.74
C PRO A 74 15.94 22.12 -4.41
N THR A 75 14.67 21.72 -4.57
CA THR A 75 13.61 22.61 -5.09
C THR A 75 12.97 23.48 -4.02
N ILE A 76 13.05 23.05 -2.76
CA ILE A 76 12.61 23.80 -1.60
C ILE A 76 13.63 23.70 -0.47
N THR A 77 13.74 24.76 0.32
CA THR A 77 14.61 24.82 1.50
C THR A 77 13.84 25.23 2.76
N ARG A 78 14.54 25.31 3.91
CA ARG A 78 13.93 25.73 5.18
C ARG A 78 13.50 27.19 5.18
N GLU A 79 14.12 28.00 4.33
CA GLU A 79 13.80 29.41 4.13
C GLU A 79 12.44 29.57 3.44
N ASP A 80 12.07 28.66 2.54
CA ASP A 80 10.77 28.67 1.86
C ASP A 80 9.63 28.24 2.78
N ILE A 81 9.85 27.17 3.55
CA ILE A 81 8.86 26.65 4.50
C ILE A 81 9.54 26.02 5.72
N ARG A 82 9.14 26.49 6.91
CA ARG A 82 9.73 26.05 8.17
C ARG A 82 9.22 24.66 8.58
N LEU A 83 9.78 23.62 7.99
CA LEU A 83 9.50 22.20 8.31
C LEU A 83 10.72 21.52 8.95
N ASN A 84 10.53 20.32 9.49
CA ASN A 84 11.67 19.48 9.88
C ASN A 84 12.47 19.01 8.67
N GLU A 85 13.76 18.71 8.86
CA GLU A 85 14.67 18.31 7.79
C GLU A 85 14.15 17.15 6.96
N VAL A 86 13.78 16.05 7.61
CA VAL A 86 13.31 14.83 6.94
C VAL A 86 12.09 15.09 6.06
N THR A 87 11.23 16.04 6.46
CA THR A 87 10.07 16.45 5.66
C THR A 87 10.50 17.21 4.40
N ILE A 88 11.45 18.14 4.54
CA ILE A 88 11.99 18.90 3.39
C ILE A 88 12.72 17.97 2.44
N THR A 89 13.56 17.07 2.96
CA THR A 89 14.26 16.07 2.15
C THR A 89 13.28 15.20 1.39
N TYR A 90 12.20 14.70 2.02
CA TYR A 90 11.18 13.94 1.31
C TYR A 90 10.51 14.72 0.18
N ILE A 91 10.18 16.00 0.41
CA ILE A 91 9.49 16.81 -0.61
C ILE A 91 10.40 16.99 -1.83
N ASN A 92 11.69 17.27 -1.61
CA ASN A 92 12.66 17.32 -2.70
C ASN A 92 12.81 15.95 -3.39
N TYR A 93 12.76 14.86 -2.63
CA TYR A 93 12.80 13.47 -3.12
C TYR A 93 11.60 13.11 -4.03
N LEU A 94 10.49 13.84 -3.97
CA LEU A 94 9.34 13.60 -4.86
C LEU A 94 9.70 13.71 -6.35
N ARG A 95 10.79 14.42 -6.70
CA ARG A 95 11.35 14.41 -8.05
C ARG A 95 11.73 13.00 -8.48
N PHE A 96 12.45 12.26 -7.64
CA PHE A 96 12.86 10.90 -7.94
C PHE A 96 11.67 9.93 -7.97
N TYR A 97 10.64 10.13 -7.14
CA TYR A 97 9.38 9.38 -7.28
C TYR A 97 8.77 9.52 -8.68
N ASN A 98 8.83 10.70 -9.29
CA ASN A 98 8.33 10.88 -10.66
C ASN A 98 9.12 10.02 -11.67
N ASP A 99 10.43 9.87 -11.49
CA ASP A 99 11.24 9.02 -12.36
C ASP A 99 10.94 7.53 -12.15
N VAL A 100 10.74 7.11 -10.90
CA VAL A 100 10.25 5.75 -10.58
C VAL A 100 8.91 5.48 -11.28
N PHE A 101 7.96 6.42 -11.25
CA PHE A 101 6.68 6.26 -11.96
C PHE A 101 6.87 6.20 -13.49
N LYS A 102 7.78 6.98 -14.08
CA LYS A 102 8.10 6.87 -15.51
C LYS A 102 8.65 5.48 -15.85
N MET A 103 9.58 4.95 -15.05
CA MET A 103 10.13 3.61 -15.26
C MET A 103 9.03 2.53 -15.19
N ILE A 104 8.06 2.68 -14.28
CA ILE A 104 6.92 1.76 -14.19
C ILE A 104 6.01 1.87 -15.43
N ILE A 105 5.78 3.09 -15.94
CA ILE A 105 5.00 3.30 -17.18
C ILE A 105 5.72 2.67 -18.37
N ASP A 106 7.04 2.86 -18.49
CA ASP A 106 7.85 2.24 -19.54
C ASP A 106 7.79 0.71 -19.45
N LEU A 107 7.89 0.16 -18.24
CA LEU A 107 7.73 -1.28 -18.00
C LEU A 107 6.34 -1.78 -18.41
N ALA A 108 5.28 -1.01 -18.13
CA ALA A 108 3.92 -1.35 -18.52
C ALA A 108 3.70 -1.31 -20.05
N ASN A 109 4.39 -0.41 -20.75
CA ASN A 109 4.40 -0.36 -22.20
C ASN A 109 5.13 -1.57 -22.81
N GLU A 110 6.22 -2.03 -22.20
CA GLU A 110 6.99 -3.17 -22.71
C GLU A 110 6.39 -4.54 -22.36
N LEU A 111 5.56 -4.61 -21.30
CA LEU A 111 4.93 -5.84 -20.82
C LEU A 111 3.40 -5.79 -21.00
N GLU A 112 2.95 -5.63 -22.24
CA GLU A 112 1.56 -5.32 -22.62
C GLU A 112 0.48 -6.33 -22.18
N ASN A 113 0.86 -7.52 -21.72
CA ASN A 113 -0.07 -8.58 -21.28
C ASN A 113 0.01 -8.82 -19.75
N THR A 114 0.27 -7.75 -18.99
CA THR A 114 0.59 -7.85 -17.55
C THR A 114 -0.26 -6.90 -16.74
N ILE A 115 -0.78 -7.38 -15.61
CA ILE A 115 -1.45 -6.54 -14.62
C ILE A 115 -0.40 -5.95 -13.69
N PHE A 116 -0.43 -4.63 -13.52
CA PHE A 116 0.43 -3.89 -12.59
C PHE A 116 -0.37 -3.47 -11.36
N VAL A 117 0.15 -3.78 -10.18
CA VAL A 117 -0.38 -3.32 -8.90
C VAL A 117 0.74 -2.58 -8.18
N ILE A 118 0.58 -1.27 -8.06
CA ILE A 118 1.57 -0.36 -7.49
C ILE A 118 0.96 0.21 -6.22
N TYR A 119 1.65 0.11 -5.08
CA TYR A 119 1.12 0.65 -3.84
C TYR A 119 2.24 1.06 -2.88
N GLY A 120 1.96 2.06 -2.05
CA GLY A 120 2.84 2.42 -0.94
C GLY A 120 2.73 1.39 0.19
N ASP A 121 3.87 0.96 0.74
CA ASP A 121 3.95 -0.04 1.81
C ASP A 121 3.57 0.55 3.18
N HIS A 122 3.89 1.81 3.43
CA HIS A 122 3.47 2.54 4.63
C HIS A 122 3.49 4.06 4.45
N GLY A 123 2.89 4.77 5.42
CA GLY A 123 2.87 6.22 5.48
C GLY A 123 4.25 6.86 5.75
N THR A 124 4.32 8.19 5.73
CA THR A 124 5.57 8.91 5.95
C THR A 124 5.89 9.07 7.44
N GLY A 125 7.16 9.36 7.74
CA GLY A 125 7.64 9.68 9.09
C GLY A 125 7.43 11.13 9.52
N PHE A 126 6.55 11.89 8.87
CA PHE A 126 6.40 13.32 9.16
C PHE A 126 5.82 13.57 10.54
N SER A 127 6.17 14.74 11.10
CA SER A 127 5.52 15.22 12.31
C SER A 127 4.11 15.73 12.00
N LEU A 128 3.19 15.62 12.97
CA LEU A 128 1.84 16.18 12.86
C LEU A 128 1.88 17.70 12.61
N ASN A 129 2.87 18.40 13.16
CA ASN A 129 3.05 19.84 12.96
C ASN A 129 3.48 20.19 11.53
N ASP A 130 4.32 19.36 10.89
CA ASP A 130 4.66 19.56 9.48
C ASP A 130 3.45 19.32 8.59
N MET A 131 2.62 18.30 8.90
CA MET A 131 1.36 18.06 8.18
C MET A 131 0.42 19.27 8.24
N LYS A 132 0.26 19.89 9.43
CA LYS A 132 -0.52 21.12 9.60
C LYS A 132 -0.02 22.27 8.72
N LYS A 133 1.30 22.44 8.64
CA LYS A 133 1.93 23.49 7.82
C LYS A 133 1.76 23.24 6.33
N LEU A 134 2.01 22.01 5.89
CA LEU A 134 1.88 21.60 4.48
C LEU A 134 0.46 21.78 3.95
N LEU A 135 -0.55 21.50 4.79
CA LEU A 135 -1.95 21.66 4.43
C LEU A 135 -2.49 23.07 4.68
N ASN A 136 -1.68 23.97 5.25
CA ASN A 136 -2.13 25.28 5.73
C ASN A 136 -3.37 25.20 6.64
N ARG A 137 -3.38 24.21 7.56
CA ARG A 137 -4.47 23.90 8.49
C ARG A 137 -3.93 23.81 9.92
N PRO A 138 -3.73 24.94 10.62
CA PRO A 138 -3.20 24.93 11.99
C PRO A 138 -4.16 24.24 12.99
N ASP A 139 -5.45 24.28 12.70
CA ASP A 139 -6.56 23.70 13.45
C ASP A 139 -6.73 22.19 13.24
N LEU A 140 -6.00 21.57 12.30
CA LEU A 140 -6.11 20.14 11.98
C LEU A 140 -5.95 19.30 13.25
N LEU A 141 -6.90 18.41 13.50
CA LEU A 141 -6.90 17.54 14.67
C LEU A 141 -5.81 16.48 14.52
N SER A 142 -5.31 15.95 15.64
CA SER A 142 -4.30 14.88 15.58
C SER A 142 -4.81 13.63 14.86
N VAL A 143 -6.09 13.29 15.03
CA VAL A 143 -6.72 12.14 14.38
C VAL A 143 -6.80 12.33 12.86
N GLU A 144 -7.20 13.51 12.38
CA GLU A 144 -7.17 13.87 10.95
C GLU A 144 -5.74 13.85 10.40
N SER A 145 -4.79 14.36 11.18
CA SER A 145 -3.36 14.40 10.79
C SER A 145 -2.82 12.98 10.61
N TRP A 146 -3.15 12.06 11.52
CA TRP A 146 -2.74 10.66 11.42
C TRP A 146 -3.37 9.96 10.23
N GLU A 147 -4.66 10.17 9.98
CA GLU A 147 -5.34 9.63 8.83
C GLU A 147 -4.63 9.99 7.53
N LYS A 148 -4.30 11.28 7.35
CA LYS A 148 -3.58 11.77 6.17
C LYS A 148 -2.17 11.21 6.05
N LEU A 149 -1.45 11.04 7.17
CA LEU A 149 -0.08 10.49 7.16
C LEU A 149 -0.02 9.01 6.75
N TYR A 150 -1.05 8.24 7.07
CA TYR A 150 -1.12 6.81 6.79
C TYR A 150 -1.86 6.49 5.49
N GLN A 151 -2.42 7.49 4.81
CA GLN A 151 -2.95 7.32 3.47
C GLN A 151 -1.81 7.16 2.46
N VAL A 152 -1.80 6.02 1.77
CA VAL A 152 -0.81 5.68 0.76
C VAL A 152 -1.50 5.46 -0.59
N PRO A 153 -0.84 5.78 -1.73
CA PRO A 153 -1.42 5.52 -3.03
C PRO A 153 -1.48 4.01 -3.31
N ALA A 154 -2.51 3.60 -4.04
CA ALA A 154 -2.60 2.29 -4.69
C ALA A 154 -3.17 2.48 -6.09
N LEU A 155 -2.49 1.93 -7.10
CA LEU A 155 -2.87 1.99 -8.50
C LEU A 155 -2.92 0.56 -9.05
N ILE A 156 -3.97 0.26 -9.80
CA ILE A 156 -4.10 -1.01 -10.53
C ILE A 156 -4.25 -0.67 -12.00
N TYR A 157 -3.33 -1.15 -12.82
CA TYR A 157 -3.42 -1.09 -14.27
C TYR A 157 -3.56 -2.51 -14.80
N ALA A 158 -4.68 -2.80 -15.45
CA ALA A 158 -4.92 -4.05 -16.14
C ALA A 158 -5.16 -3.74 -17.63
N PRO A 159 -4.32 -4.22 -18.56
CA PRO A 159 -4.41 -3.87 -19.96
C PRO A 159 -5.68 -4.41 -20.61
N ASN A 160 -6.31 -3.60 -21.46
CA ASN A 160 -7.45 -3.99 -22.28
C ASN A 160 -6.98 -4.36 -23.69
N ASP A 161 -7.15 -5.63 -24.06
CA ASP A 161 -6.74 -6.14 -25.38
C ASP A 161 -7.53 -5.53 -26.55
N ASN A 162 -8.68 -4.92 -26.29
CA ASN A 162 -9.58 -4.43 -27.34
C ASN A 162 -9.39 -2.94 -27.66
N ASN A 163 -8.53 -2.21 -26.93
CA ASN A 163 -8.40 -0.76 -27.10
C ASN A 163 -7.00 -0.25 -26.73
N SER A 164 -6.44 0.60 -27.58
CA SER A 164 -5.14 1.25 -27.39
C SER A 164 -5.27 2.76 -27.58
N VAL A 165 -4.61 3.52 -26.72
CA VAL A 165 -4.54 4.99 -26.76
C VAL A 165 -3.07 5.39 -26.81
N ASN A 166 -2.68 6.12 -27.86
CA ASN A 166 -1.30 6.57 -28.08
C ASN A 166 -0.26 5.43 -28.06
N GLY A 167 -0.60 4.24 -28.57
CA GLY A 167 0.30 3.08 -28.62
C GLY A 167 0.36 2.27 -27.32
N MET A 168 -0.26 2.72 -26.23
CA MET A 168 -0.40 1.96 -24.98
C MET A 168 -1.79 1.33 -24.91
N LYS A 169 -1.91 0.07 -24.48
CA LYS A 169 -3.21 -0.52 -24.19
C LYS A 169 -3.94 0.32 -23.16
N SER A 170 -5.21 0.61 -23.41
CA SER A 170 -6.04 1.29 -22.42
C SER A 170 -6.22 0.39 -21.19
N GLY A 171 -6.39 0.99 -20.02
CA GLY A 171 -6.73 0.23 -18.81
C GLY A 171 -8.17 -0.29 -18.86
N LEU A 172 -8.39 -1.55 -18.50
CA LEU A 172 -9.71 -2.14 -18.23
C LEU A 172 -10.41 -1.42 -17.07
N LEU A 173 -9.63 -0.93 -16.11
CA LEU A 173 -10.09 -0.22 -14.93
C LEU A 173 -9.89 1.27 -15.14
N THR A 174 -10.93 2.06 -14.87
CA THR A 174 -10.89 3.52 -14.96
C THR A 174 -11.54 4.15 -13.73
N GLY A 175 -11.18 5.40 -13.43
CA GLY A 175 -11.76 6.15 -12.32
C GLY A 175 -10.95 6.07 -11.03
N LYS A 176 -11.60 6.41 -9.91
CA LYS A 176 -11.03 6.44 -8.56
C LYS A 176 -11.97 5.69 -7.62
N GLN A 177 -11.42 4.98 -6.64
CA GLN A 177 -12.20 4.36 -5.58
C GLN A 177 -12.38 5.37 -4.42
N PRO A 178 -13.61 5.89 -4.17
CA PRO A 178 -13.84 6.86 -3.11
C PRO A 178 -13.93 6.24 -1.71
N LEU A 179 -14.23 4.94 -1.60
CA LEU A 179 -14.37 4.25 -0.33
C LEU A 179 -13.01 3.92 0.29
N VAL A 180 -12.99 3.76 1.61
CA VAL A 180 -11.82 3.35 2.37
C VAL A 180 -11.37 1.98 1.89
N ARG A 181 -10.10 1.87 1.53
CA ARG A 181 -9.43 0.61 1.19
C ARG A 181 -8.11 0.53 1.92
N SER A 182 -7.69 -0.68 2.21
CA SER A 182 -6.41 -1.01 2.82
C SER A 182 -5.66 -2.05 1.99
N GLN A 183 -4.40 -2.30 2.31
CA GLN A 183 -3.56 -3.25 1.58
C GLN A 183 -4.15 -4.67 1.55
N VAL A 184 -4.96 -5.06 2.54
CA VAL A 184 -5.60 -6.39 2.56
C VAL A 184 -6.62 -6.57 1.44
N ASP A 185 -7.24 -5.47 0.98
CA ASP A 185 -8.25 -5.48 -0.07
C ASP A 185 -7.61 -5.71 -1.45
N LEU A 186 -6.32 -5.39 -1.63
CA LEU A 186 -5.59 -5.64 -2.87
C LEU A 186 -5.53 -7.13 -3.21
N TYR A 187 -5.36 -8.00 -2.19
CA TYR A 187 -5.28 -9.45 -2.42
C TYR A 187 -6.58 -9.99 -3.03
N ARG A 188 -7.73 -9.65 -2.44
CA ARG A 188 -9.04 -10.05 -2.98
C ARG A 188 -9.28 -9.45 -4.37
N THR A 189 -8.91 -8.19 -4.57
CA THR A 189 -9.02 -7.49 -5.87
C THR A 189 -8.27 -8.23 -6.97
N VAL A 190 -7.02 -8.60 -6.73
CA VAL A 190 -6.19 -9.32 -7.70
C VAL A 190 -6.73 -10.72 -7.98
N LEU A 191 -7.19 -11.45 -6.94
CA LEU A 191 -7.79 -12.77 -7.14
C LEU A 191 -9.05 -12.70 -8.00
N GLU A 192 -9.92 -11.71 -7.78
CA GLU A 192 -11.13 -11.51 -8.58
C GLU A 192 -10.81 -11.10 -10.02
N LEU A 193 -9.84 -10.21 -10.24
CA LEU A 193 -9.35 -9.85 -11.58
C LEU A 193 -8.82 -11.07 -12.37
N LEU A 194 -8.24 -12.04 -11.67
CA LEU A 194 -7.73 -13.28 -12.27
C LEU A 194 -8.78 -14.40 -12.36
N GLY A 195 -10.00 -14.19 -11.86
CA GLY A 195 -11.04 -15.23 -11.80
C GLY A 195 -10.70 -16.40 -10.87
N LYS A 196 -10.03 -16.14 -9.73
CA LYS A 196 -9.52 -17.13 -8.77
C LYS A 196 -10.10 -17.02 -7.35
N ASN A 197 -11.18 -16.27 -7.18
CA ASN A 197 -11.78 -15.97 -5.87
C ASN A 197 -12.41 -17.17 -5.14
N GLU A 198 -12.90 -18.19 -5.84
CA GLU A 198 -13.58 -19.33 -5.19
C GLU A 198 -12.66 -20.25 -4.37
N GLN A 199 -11.34 -20.19 -4.59
CA GLN A 199 -10.42 -21.21 -4.10
C GLN A 199 -9.68 -20.84 -2.81
N HIS A 200 -9.85 -19.62 -2.30
CA HIS A 200 -9.02 -19.11 -1.21
C HIS A 200 -9.84 -18.40 -0.14
N PHE A 201 -9.50 -18.64 1.11
CA PHE A 201 -9.91 -17.76 2.19
C PHE A 201 -9.12 -16.45 2.08
N TYR A 202 -9.82 -15.33 2.12
CA TYR A 202 -9.26 -14.00 2.07
C TYR A 202 -9.99 -13.10 3.05
N TYR A 203 -9.29 -12.06 3.48
CA TYR A 203 -9.85 -10.94 4.22
C TYR A 203 -10.04 -9.76 3.27
N GLY A 204 -10.84 -8.79 3.71
CA GLY A 204 -11.08 -7.56 2.96
C GLY A 204 -12.17 -7.69 1.89
N VAL A 205 -12.37 -6.57 1.22
CA VAL A 205 -13.36 -6.39 0.15
C VAL A 205 -12.66 -6.30 -1.21
N ASN A 206 -13.41 -6.48 -2.29
CA ASN A 206 -12.86 -6.16 -3.60
C ASN A 206 -12.70 -4.63 -3.69
N GLY A 207 -11.48 -4.17 -3.96
CA GLY A 207 -11.12 -2.77 -4.08
C GLY A 207 -11.86 -2.02 -5.20
N LEU A 208 -12.50 -2.74 -6.12
CA LEU A 208 -13.34 -2.20 -7.20
C LEU A 208 -14.85 -2.24 -6.89
N SER A 209 -15.26 -2.90 -5.80
CA SER A 209 -16.66 -2.97 -5.38
C SER A 209 -17.11 -1.73 -4.61
N ASP A 210 -18.41 -1.65 -4.35
CA ASP A 210 -19.07 -0.71 -3.43
C ASP A 210 -19.23 -1.28 -2.01
N GLU A 211 -18.64 -2.46 -1.72
CA GLU A 211 -18.63 -3.04 -0.38
C GLU A 211 -17.91 -2.09 0.59
N ARG A 212 -18.57 -1.81 1.73
CA ARG A 212 -17.99 -1.02 2.82
C ARG A 212 -16.98 -1.84 3.61
N THR A 213 -15.93 -1.20 4.08
CA THR A 213 -14.87 -1.85 4.86
C THR A 213 -14.23 -0.87 5.84
N PHE A 214 -13.16 -1.30 6.51
CA PHE A 214 -12.37 -0.48 7.41
C PHE A 214 -10.88 -0.73 7.20
N ALA A 215 -10.06 0.24 7.60
CA ALA A 215 -8.62 0.12 7.74
C ALA A 215 -8.24 0.29 9.21
N LEU A 216 -7.36 -0.58 9.72
CA LEU A 216 -6.87 -0.50 11.10
C LEU A 216 -5.35 -0.37 11.13
N GLN A 217 -4.86 0.80 11.55
CA GLN A 217 -3.45 1.01 11.83
C GLN A 217 -3.17 0.72 13.31
N THR A 218 -2.59 -0.44 13.58
CA THR A 218 -2.40 -0.98 14.93
C THR A 218 -1.41 -0.16 15.77
N ARG A 219 -0.34 0.38 15.17
CA ARG A 219 0.73 1.09 15.89
C ARG A 219 0.22 2.30 16.67
N ILE A 220 -0.62 3.11 16.01
CA ILE A 220 -1.25 4.29 16.60
C ILE A 220 -2.70 4.04 17.04
N SER A 221 -3.21 2.83 16.81
CA SER A 221 -4.57 2.39 17.11
C SER A 221 -5.62 3.31 16.47
N LEU A 222 -5.45 3.54 15.17
CA LEU A 222 -6.35 4.35 14.34
C LEU A 222 -7.23 3.40 13.53
N LEU A 223 -8.54 3.54 13.68
CA LEU A 223 -9.54 2.85 12.88
C LEU A 223 -10.16 3.86 11.92
N ILE A 224 -10.16 3.55 10.62
CA ILE A 224 -10.71 4.38 9.56
C ILE A 224 -11.79 3.58 8.85
N THR A 225 -12.92 4.20 8.57
CA THR A 225 -14.11 3.60 7.92
C THR A 225 -14.65 4.60 6.91
N ASP A 226 -15.61 4.19 6.08
CA ASP A 226 -16.23 5.08 5.10
C ASP A 226 -16.97 6.28 5.73
N ASP A 227 -17.36 6.18 7.01
CA ASP A 227 -18.16 7.21 7.68
C ASP A 227 -17.38 7.99 8.74
N PHE A 228 -16.37 7.37 9.37
CA PHE A 228 -15.59 8.01 10.43
C PHE A 228 -14.19 7.43 10.60
N THR A 229 -13.33 8.24 11.23
CA THR A 229 -12.01 7.84 11.75
C THR A 229 -11.98 8.00 13.26
N VAL A 230 -11.52 6.99 14.00
CA VAL A 230 -11.39 7.02 15.46
C VAL A 230 -10.02 6.59 15.97
N GLN A 231 -9.46 7.33 16.93
CA GLN A 231 -8.27 6.95 17.67
C GLN A 231 -8.64 6.12 18.91
N LEU A 232 -8.55 4.80 18.78
CA LEU A 232 -9.00 3.81 19.76
C LEU A 232 -8.32 3.98 21.13
N LYS A 233 -7.04 4.39 21.18
CA LYS A 233 -6.35 4.66 22.46
C LYS A 233 -7.00 5.77 23.29
N LYS A 234 -7.66 6.74 22.64
CA LYS A 234 -8.40 7.82 23.32
C LYS A 234 -9.84 7.40 23.61
N TYR A 235 -10.46 6.68 22.67
CA TYR A 235 -11.83 6.23 22.78
C TYR A 235 -12.03 5.11 23.82
N CYS A 236 -11.29 4.00 23.71
CA CYS A 236 -11.54 2.77 24.48
C CYS A 236 -11.56 2.96 26.01
N PRO A 237 -10.69 3.79 26.64
CA PRO A 237 -10.73 3.99 28.09
C PRO A 237 -11.96 4.73 28.59
N THR A 238 -12.53 5.62 27.78
CA THR A 238 -13.64 6.49 28.20
C THR A 238 -14.98 6.05 27.64
N LYS A 239 -14.97 5.34 26.51
CA LYS A 239 -16.13 5.04 25.67
C LYS A 239 -16.92 6.31 25.31
N LYS A 240 -16.26 7.47 25.28
CA LYS A 240 -16.85 8.77 24.95
C LYS A 240 -16.23 9.30 23.66
N PHE A 241 -17.10 9.69 22.73
CA PHE A 241 -16.67 10.39 21.52
C PHE A 241 -16.36 11.85 21.86
N SER A 242 -15.12 12.25 21.62
CA SER A 242 -14.66 13.64 21.67
C SER A 242 -14.06 14.06 20.34
N ARG A 243 -14.06 15.37 20.04
CA ARG A 243 -13.44 15.91 18.82
C ARG A 243 -11.98 15.49 18.63
N ASP A 244 -11.25 15.23 19.71
CA ASP A 244 -9.85 14.78 19.64
C ASP A 244 -9.68 13.29 19.33
N SER A 245 -10.76 12.53 19.35
CA SER A 245 -10.78 11.07 19.23
C SER A 245 -11.49 10.59 17.97
N ILE A 246 -12.41 11.36 17.39
CA ILE A 246 -13.19 10.97 16.21
C ILE A 246 -13.32 12.10 15.19
N VAL A 247 -13.36 11.73 13.91
CA VAL A 247 -13.67 12.58 12.75
C VAL A 247 -14.77 11.88 11.96
N TYR A 248 -15.78 12.62 11.52
CA TYR A 248 -16.84 12.13 10.64
C TYR A 248 -16.59 12.58 9.20
N HIS A 249 -16.82 11.70 8.23
CA HIS A 249 -16.52 11.94 6.82
C HIS A 249 -17.72 12.41 6.01
N ASN A 250 -18.94 12.04 6.42
CA ASN A 250 -20.19 12.32 5.70
C ASN A 250 -21.06 13.44 6.31
N GLY A 251 -20.44 14.36 7.07
CA GLY A 251 -21.10 15.54 7.64
C GLY A 251 -20.80 15.76 9.13
N ASP A 252 -21.29 16.87 9.69
CA ASP A 252 -21.07 17.28 11.09
C ASP A 252 -21.94 16.52 12.12
N GLY A 253 -22.56 15.40 11.73
CA GLY A 253 -23.60 14.71 12.50
C GLY A 253 -23.25 13.27 12.89
N PRO A 254 -23.84 12.75 13.99
CA PRO A 254 -23.69 11.35 14.38
C PRO A 254 -24.29 10.44 13.31
N ILE A 255 -23.65 9.28 13.15
CA ILE A 255 -24.07 8.26 12.19
C ILE A 255 -25.32 7.52 12.71
N ASP A 256 -26.13 6.97 11.80
CA ASP A 256 -27.42 6.33 12.08
C ASP A 256 -27.33 4.91 12.69
N TYR A 257 -26.14 4.48 13.09
CA TYR A 257 -25.88 3.21 13.76
C TYR A 257 -25.02 3.36 15.02
N ASP A 258 -25.05 2.34 15.89
CA ASP A 258 -24.22 2.31 17.10
C ASP A 258 -22.74 2.11 16.75
N MET A 259 -22.00 3.21 16.72
CA MET A 259 -20.55 3.19 16.48
C MET A 259 -19.79 2.36 17.52
N SER A 260 -20.26 2.29 18.77
CA SER A 260 -19.58 1.52 19.81
C SER A 260 -19.66 0.03 19.50
N GLU A 261 -20.85 -0.43 19.11
CA GLU A 261 -21.09 -1.80 18.67
C GLU A 261 -20.25 -2.14 17.43
N MET A 262 -20.20 -1.22 16.44
CA MET A 262 -19.39 -1.41 15.24
C MET A 262 -17.89 -1.53 15.56
N ILE A 263 -17.37 -0.64 16.41
CA ILE A 263 -15.96 -0.68 16.84
C ILE A 263 -15.67 -2.01 17.55
N GLU A 264 -16.58 -2.49 18.41
CA GLU A 264 -16.41 -3.77 19.11
C GLU A 264 -16.41 -4.97 18.18
N LYS A 265 -17.28 -4.98 17.16
CA LYS A 265 -17.26 -6.00 16.09
C LYS A 265 -15.93 -6.00 15.32
N ILE A 266 -15.40 -4.82 14.98
CA ILE A 266 -14.12 -4.68 14.28
C ILE A 266 -12.94 -5.17 15.15
N LEU A 267 -12.95 -4.81 16.44
CA LEU A 267 -11.94 -5.29 17.39
C LEU A 267 -12.00 -6.80 17.60
N THR A 268 -13.20 -7.37 17.64
CA THR A 268 -13.41 -8.82 17.71
C THR A 268 -12.87 -9.52 16.46
N PHE A 269 -13.17 -8.98 15.27
CA PHE A 269 -12.60 -9.48 14.01
C PHE A 269 -11.07 -9.47 14.04
N LYS A 270 -10.45 -8.38 14.50
CA LYS A 270 -8.99 -8.26 14.66
C LYS A 270 -8.44 -9.35 15.58
N GLN A 271 -9.08 -9.59 16.73
CA GLN A 271 -8.67 -10.62 17.69
C GLN A 271 -8.78 -12.04 17.10
N ILE A 272 -9.85 -12.32 16.35
CA ILE A 272 -10.00 -13.60 15.65
C ILE A 272 -8.87 -13.80 14.64
N ASN A 273 -8.53 -12.77 13.85
CA ASN A 273 -7.43 -12.82 12.91
C ASN A 273 -6.08 -13.07 13.58
N ASP A 274 -5.80 -12.38 14.67
CA ASP A 274 -4.59 -12.61 15.45
C ASP A 274 -4.56 -14.04 15.99
N GLY A 275 -5.70 -14.57 16.43
CA GLY A 275 -5.86 -15.97 16.83
C GLY A 275 -5.56 -16.95 15.70
N ILE A 276 -6.08 -16.73 14.50
CA ILE A 276 -5.81 -17.56 13.31
C ILE A 276 -4.31 -17.58 12.99
N ILE A 277 -3.65 -16.41 13.03
CA ILE A 277 -2.22 -16.29 12.71
C ILE A 277 -1.38 -16.94 13.80
N ASN A 278 -1.62 -16.61 15.07
CA ASN A 278 -0.83 -17.10 16.21
C ASN A 278 -0.92 -18.62 16.39
N ASN A 279 -2.01 -19.24 15.95
CA ASN A 279 -2.22 -20.68 16.03
C ASN A 279 -2.01 -21.40 14.69
N ASN A 280 -1.47 -20.71 13.67
CA ASN A 280 -1.18 -21.27 12.34
C ASN A 280 -2.40 -21.96 11.67
N LEU A 281 -3.60 -21.40 11.86
CA LEU A 281 -4.86 -22.02 11.43
C LEU A 281 -5.25 -21.70 9.97
N VAL A 282 -4.46 -20.90 9.25
CA VAL A 282 -4.77 -20.47 7.87
C VAL A 282 -4.94 -21.66 6.93
N ILE A 283 -4.13 -22.71 7.10
CA ILE A 283 -4.22 -23.93 6.27
C ILE A 283 -5.55 -24.64 6.54
N ASP A 284 -5.92 -24.80 7.80
CA ASP A 284 -7.14 -25.51 8.19
C ASP A 284 -8.39 -24.74 7.75
N VAL A 285 -8.38 -23.41 7.85
CA VAL A 285 -9.46 -22.55 7.32
C VAL A 285 -9.61 -22.72 5.81
N ASN A 286 -8.50 -22.74 5.07
CA ASN A 286 -8.53 -22.95 3.62
C ASN A 286 -9.02 -24.35 3.23
N ARG A 287 -8.62 -25.41 3.95
CA ARG A 287 -9.11 -26.78 3.73
C ARG A 287 -10.62 -26.86 3.92
N LYS A 288 -11.13 -26.34 5.03
CA LYS A 288 -12.57 -26.29 5.31
C LYS A 288 -13.35 -25.53 4.24
N LYS A 289 -12.84 -24.38 3.77
CA LYS A 289 -13.47 -23.61 2.69
C LYS A 289 -13.56 -24.39 1.38
N LYS A 290 -12.58 -25.25 1.10
CA LYS A 290 -12.55 -26.16 -0.05
C LYS A 290 -13.37 -27.44 0.15
N GLY A 291 -14.03 -27.61 1.30
CA GLY A 291 -14.76 -28.84 1.64
C GLY A 291 -13.86 -30.05 1.90
N GLN A 292 -12.61 -29.83 2.31
CA GLN A 292 -11.62 -30.87 2.66
C GLN A 292 -11.54 -31.11 4.17
#